data_AF-A0A839I457-F1
#
_entry.id   AF-A0A839I457-F1
#
_cell.length_a   1.000
_cell.length_b   1.000
_cell.length_c   1.000
_cell.angle_alpha   90.00
_cell.angle_beta   90.00
_cell.angle_gamma   90.00
#
_symmetry.space_group_name_H-M   'P 1'
#
loop_
_entity.id
_entity.type
_entity.pdbx_description
1 polymer ?
#
loop_
_entity_poly.entity_id
_entity_poly.type
_entity_poly.pdbx_seq_one_letter_code
_entity_poly.pdbx_strand_id
1 'polypeptide(L)'
;MDKSIRNTIVTIVAALTFSTASFAANNADDAIAERIKPVGQVYLASDVPVVEEPTGPRTGDQVYNTFCIACHSTGAAGAPKTQNAADWAPRIAKGMDVLKDHAINGFNAMPARGTCMNCSDDELVAAIDHLIKGL
;
A
#
# COMPACT_ATOMS: atom_id res chain seq x y z
N MET A 1 -25.06 -74.03 11.01
CA MET A 1 -24.84 -72.94 10.04
C MET A 1 -24.28 -73.55 8.76
N ASP A 2 -24.99 -73.41 7.64
CA ASP A 2 -24.61 -74.00 6.35
C ASP A 2 -23.24 -73.44 5.89
N LYS A 3 -22.36 -74.30 5.35
CA LYS A 3 -21.06 -73.90 4.78
C LYS A 3 -21.24 -72.86 3.68
N SER A 4 -22.35 -72.92 2.95
CA SER A 4 -22.71 -71.94 1.92
C SER A 4 -22.93 -70.55 2.52
N ILE A 5 -23.74 -70.47 3.59
CA ILE A 5 -24.02 -69.22 4.33
C ILE A 5 -22.74 -68.63 4.92
N ARG A 6 -21.84 -69.47 5.46
CA ARG A 6 -20.56 -69.01 6.02
C ARG A 6 -19.64 -68.43 4.94
N ASN A 7 -19.57 -69.05 3.76
CA ASN A 7 -18.76 -68.54 2.66
C ASN A 7 -19.31 -67.21 2.13
N THR A 8 -20.63 -67.06 2.01
CA THR A 8 -21.27 -65.81 1.59
C THR A 8 -21.02 -64.67 2.57
N ILE A 9 -21.09 -64.93 3.88
CA ILE A 9 -20.78 -63.92 4.90
C ILE A 9 -19.32 -63.49 4.81
N VAL A 10 -18.38 -64.42 4.66
CA VAL A 10 -16.95 -64.10 4.54
C VAL A 10 -16.65 -63.27 3.28
N THR A 11 -17.31 -63.57 2.16
CA THR A 11 -17.11 -62.78 0.92
C THR A 11 -17.69 -61.38 1.04
N ILE A 12 -18.88 -61.22 1.64
CA ILE A 12 -19.49 -59.90 1.85
C ILE A 12 -18.63 -59.05 2.80
N VAL A 13 -18.16 -59.64 3.90
CA VAL A 13 -17.28 -58.92 4.85
C VAL A 13 -15.96 -58.52 4.18
N ALA A 14 -15.33 -59.42 3.42
CA ALA A 14 -14.09 -59.09 2.71
C ALA A 14 -14.30 -57.96 1.68
N ALA A 15 -15.39 -57.99 0.90
CA ALA A 15 -15.73 -56.93 -0.06
C ALA A 15 -15.98 -55.59 0.63
N LEU A 16 -16.73 -55.57 1.73
CA LEU A 16 -17.00 -54.37 2.52
C LEU A 16 -15.70 -53.75 3.08
N THR A 17 -14.78 -54.57 3.60
CA THR A 17 -13.50 -54.07 4.13
C THR A 17 -12.56 -53.53 3.05
N PHE A 18 -12.62 -54.06 1.83
CA PHE A 18 -11.81 -53.58 0.71
C PHE A 18 -12.31 -52.21 0.20
N SER A 19 -13.64 -52.04 0.09
CA SER A 19 -14.25 -50.78 -0.33
C SER A 19 -13.97 -49.60 0.62
N THR A 20 -13.87 -49.84 1.93
CA THR A 20 -13.56 -48.77 2.91
C THR A 20 -12.14 -48.22 2.77
N ALA A 21 -11.17 -49.04 2.36
CA ALA A 21 -9.78 -48.60 2.16
C ALA A 21 -9.62 -47.71 0.93
N SER A 22 -10.32 -48.02 -0.16
CA SER A 22 -10.32 -47.19 -1.39
C SER A 22 -10.99 -45.82 -1.18
N PHE A 23 -12.06 -45.75 -0.38
CA PHE A 23 -12.70 -44.48 -0.04
C PHE A 23 -11.77 -43.58 0.80
N ALA A 24 -11.06 -44.12 1.79
CA ALA A 24 -10.15 -43.35 2.64
C ALA A 24 -8.96 -42.74 1.87
N ALA A 25 -8.42 -43.46 0.88
CA ALA A 25 -7.33 -42.96 0.04
C ALA A 25 -7.76 -41.75 -0.81
N ASN A 26 -8.93 -41.82 -1.46
CA ASN A 26 -9.42 -40.75 -2.32
C ASN A 26 -9.71 -39.44 -1.55
N ASN A 27 -10.25 -39.53 -0.33
CA ASN A 27 -10.54 -38.35 0.49
C ASN A 27 -9.28 -37.58 0.92
N ALA A 28 -8.13 -38.25 1.01
CA ALA A 28 -6.87 -37.61 1.39
C ALA A 28 -6.33 -36.71 0.27
N ASP A 29 -6.40 -37.17 -0.98
CA ASP A 29 -5.92 -36.43 -2.14
C ASP A 29 -6.75 -35.16 -2.39
N ASP A 30 -8.08 -35.26 -2.27
CA ASP A 30 -8.99 -34.12 -2.40
C ASP A 30 -8.74 -33.06 -1.32
N ALA A 31 -8.51 -33.50 -0.08
CA ALA A 31 -8.26 -32.61 1.05
C ALA A 31 -6.88 -31.94 0.99
N ILE A 32 -5.89 -32.58 0.34
CA ILE A 32 -4.58 -31.98 0.07
C ILE A 32 -4.72 -30.95 -1.06
N ALA A 33 -5.43 -31.29 -2.14
CA ALA A 33 -5.68 -30.40 -3.27
C ALA A 33 -6.38 -29.10 -2.85
N GLU A 34 -7.34 -29.18 -1.91
CA GLU A 34 -8.04 -28.00 -1.38
C GLU A 34 -7.10 -27.03 -0.65
N ARG A 35 -6.11 -27.56 0.08
CA ARG A 35 -5.19 -26.75 0.92
C ARG A 35 -4.04 -26.13 0.14
N ILE A 36 -3.71 -26.68 -1.03
CA ILE A 36 -2.65 -26.15 -1.91
C ILE A 36 -3.19 -25.20 -2.99
N LYS A 37 -4.48 -24.84 -2.94
CA LYS A 37 -5.03 -23.83 -3.83
C LYS A 37 -4.29 -22.50 -3.63
N PRO A 38 -3.96 -21.78 -4.73
CA PRO A 38 -3.30 -20.49 -4.62
C PRO A 38 -4.23 -19.48 -3.91
N VAL A 39 -3.72 -18.82 -2.88
CA VAL A 39 -4.44 -17.79 -2.11
C VAL A 39 -4.37 -16.40 -2.76
N GLY A 40 -3.80 -16.31 -3.96
CA GLY A 40 -3.59 -15.06 -4.67
C GLY A 40 -3.10 -15.31 -6.10
N GLN A 41 -3.12 -14.25 -6.90
CA GLN A 41 -2.77 -14.25 -8.31
C GLN A 41 -1.46 -13.50 -8.48
N VAL A 42 -0.48 -14.15 -9.13
CA VAL A 42 0.81 -13.55 -9.47
C VAL A 42 0.67 -12.97 -10.87
N TYR A 43 0.82 -11.64 -10.97
CA TYR A 43 0.90 -10.95 -12.25
C TYR A 43 2.36 -10.70 -12.59
N LEU A 44 2.71 -10.78 -13.87
CA LEU A 44 4.00 -10.30 -14.33
C LEU A 44 3.97 -8.77 -14.36
N ALA A 45 5.07 -8.11 -14.01
CA ALA A 45 5.17 -6.65 -14.04
C ALA A 45 4.86 -6.03 -15.41
N SER A 46 4.89 -6.85 -16.47
CA SER A 46 4.51 -6.49 -17.84
C SER A 46 3.00 -6.37 -18.08
N ASP A 47 2.17 -6.95 -17.20
CA ASP A 47 0.72 -7.09 -17.40
C ASP A 47 -0.10 -6.03 -16.64
N VAL A 48 0.54 -5.23 -15.79
CA VAL A 48 -0.09 -4.04 -15.23
C VAL A 48 -0.09 -2.96 -16.31
N PRO A 49 -1.25 -2.35 -16.64
CA PRO A 49 -1.24 -1.16 -17.47
C PRO A 49 -0.34 -0.15 -16.77
N VAL A 50 0.76 0.20 -17.45
CA VAL A 50 1.62 1.29 -17.01
C VAL A 50 0.73 2.52 -17.03
N VAL A 51 0.22 2.90 -15.87
CA VAL A 51 -0.34 4.23 -15.67
C VAL A 51 0.83 5.14 -16.01
N GLU A 52 0.72 5.90 -17.10
CA GLU A 52 1.71 6.90 -17.44
C GLU A 52 1.84 7.84 -16.25
N GLU A 53 2.90 7.63 -15.46
CA GLU A 53 3.31 8.60 -14.45
C GLU A 53 3.55 9.92 -15.19
N PRO A 54 2.98 11.03 -14.70
CA PRO A 54 3.15 12.32 -15.37
C PRO A 54 4.64 12.56 -15.58
N THR A 55 5.09 12.62 -16.83
CA THR A 55 6.51 12.82 -17.15
C THR A 55 6.96 14.26 -16.96
N GLY A 56 6.06 15.13 -16.48
CA GLY A 56 6.31 16.54 -16.17
C GLY A 56 6.42 16.79 -14.67
N PRO A 57 7.00 17.94 -14.26
CA PRO A 57 7.06 18.32 -12.86
C PRO A 57 5.67 18.40 -12.25
N ARG A 58 5.53 17.86 -11.03
CA ARG A 58 4.27 17.88 -10.28
C ARG A 58 3.91 19.32 -9.93
N THR A 59 2.60 19.58 -9.90
CA THR A 59 2.09 20.87 -9.41
C THR A 59 2.31 21.00 -7.90
N GLY A 60 2.33 22.24 -7.41
CA GLY A 60 2.47 22.51 -5.98
C GLY A 60 1.40 21.87 -5.11
N ASP A 61 0.17 21.79 -5.59
CA ASP A 61 -0.94 21.11 -4.91
C ASP A 61 -0.70 19.59 -4.81
N GLN A 62 -0.19 18.96 -5.87
CA GLN A 62 0.15 17.53 -5.84
C GLN A 62 1.27 17.23 -4.84
N VAL A 63 2.32 18.05 -4.82
CA VAL A 63 3.43 17.91 -3.85
C VAL A 63 2.92 18.15 -2.43
N TYR A 64 2.12 19.19 -2.22
CA TYR A 64 1.51 19.50 -0.92
C TYR A 64 0.68 18.34 -0.39
N ASN A 65 -0.28 17.85 -1.18
CA ASN A 65 -1.20 16.78 -0.78
C ASN A 65 -0.48 15.44 -0.53
N THR A 66 0.68 15.23 -1.16
CA THR A 66 1.43 13.98 -1.00
C THR A 66 2.38 14.02 0.21
N PHE A 67 3.10 15.13 0.42
CA PHE A 67 4.22 15.19 1.38
C PHE A 67 4.00 16.21 2.50
N CYS A 68 3.46 17.38 2.19
CA CYS A 68 3.46 18.51 3.12
C CYS A 68 2.21 18.52 4.04
N ILE A 69 1.09 17.99 3.55
CA ILE A 69 -0.22 18.06 4.21
C ILE A 69 -0.23 17.45 5.61
N ALA A 70 0.58 16.42 5.85
CA ALA A 70 0.66 15.70 7.12
C ALA A 70 0.97 16.66 8.30
N CYS A 71 1.76 17.70 8.05
CA CYS A 71 2.11 18.68 9.07
C CYS A 71 1.40 20.02 8.86
N HIS A 72 1.32 20.50 7.61
CA HIS A 72 0.85 21.85 7.31
C HIS A 72 -0.69 21.99 7.29
N SER A 73 -1.47 20.91 7.27
CA SER A 73 -2.93 21.02 7.40
C SER A 73 -3.37 21.38 8.82
N THR A 74 -2.78 20.71 9.83
CA THR A 74 -3.17 20.82 11.24
C THR A 74 -2.22 21.70 12.05
N GLY A 75 -1.05 22.03 11.51
CA GLY A 75 0.04 22.70 12.22
C GLY A 75 0.80 21.77 13.17
N ALA A 76 0.89 20.49 12.81
CA ALA A 76 1.59 19.48 13.62
C ALA A 76 3.05 19.91 13.87
N ALA A 77 3.54 19.65 15.08
CA ALA A 77 4.89 20.04 15.51
C ALA A 77 5.20 21.55 15.35
N GLY A 78 4.18 22.41 15.31
CA GLY A 78 4.34 23.86 15.11
C GLY A 78 4.56 24.29 13.66
N ALA A 79 4.20 23.43 12.69
CA ALA A 79 4.22 23.80 11.29
C ALA A 79 3.23 24.95 11.00
N PRO A 80 3.58 25.92 10.14
CA PRO A 80 2.64 26.97 9.74
C PRO A 80 1.49 26.37 8.93
N LYS A 81 0.25 26.65 9.32
CA LYS A 81 -0.92 26.09 8.67
C LYS A 81 -1.08 26.63 7.26
N THR A 82 -1.44 25.78 6.31
CA THR A 82 -1.74 26.16 4.92
C THR A 82 -2.72 27.33 4.89
N GLN A 83 -2.34 28.40 4.18
CA GLN A 83 -3.15 29.59 3.92
C GLN A 83 -3.60 30.31 5.21
N ASN A 84 -2.90 30.11 6.33
CA ASN A 84 -3.10 30.88 7.54
C ASN A 84 -2.26 32.17 7.52
N ALA A 85 -2.92 33.33 7.40
CA ALA A 85 -2.24 34.62 7.32
C ALA A 85 -1.34 34.92 8.54
N ALA A 86 -1.77 34.55 9.75
CA ALA A 86 -1.01 34.83 10.97
C ALA A 86 0.28 34.02 11.03
N ASP A 87 0.25 32.76 10.60
CA ASP A 87 1.42 31.89 10.57
C ASP A 87 2.41 32.30 9.47
N TRP A 88 1.91 32.76 8.32
CA TRP A 88 2.70 33.00 7.12
C TRP A 88 3.18 34.44 6.93
N ALA A 89 2.45 35.46 7.40
CA ALA A 89 2.87 36.86 7.23
C ALA A 89 4.32 37.14 7.68
N PRO A 90 4.79 36.74 8.88
CA PRO A 90 6.17 36.98 9.30
C PRO A 90 7.19 36.13 8.54
N ARG A 91 6.75 35.08 7.82
CA ARG A 91 7.59 34.18 7.04
C ARG A 91 7.75 34.68 5.61
N ILE A 92 6.64 35.08 4.98
CA ILE A 92 6.61 35.73 3.67
C ILE A 92 7.45 37.01 3.69
N ALA A 93 7.42 37.78 4.79
CA ALA A 93 8.25 38.97 4.96
C ALA A 93 9.77 38.70 4.90
N LYS A 94 10.21 37.45 5.10
CA LYS A 94 11.62 37.05 4.93
C LYS A 94 12.02 36.78 3.48
N GLY A 95 11.05 36.70 2.59
CA GLY A 95 11.25 36.44 1.15
C GLY A 95 11.26 34.95 0.79
N MET A 96 11.00 34.69 -0.49
CA MET A 96 10.89 33.33 -1.04
C MET A 96 12.19 32.54 -0.94
N ASP A 97 13.34 33.19 -1.10
CA ASP A 97 14.65 32.51 -1.02
C ASP A 97 14.88 31.85 0.34
N VAL A 98 14.47 32.51 1.42
CA VAL A 98 14.57 31.96 2.79
C VAL A 98 13.59 30.81 2.99
N LEU A 99 12.39 30.89 2.44
CA LEU A 99 11.41 29.79 2.50
C LEU A 99 11.91 28.57 1.75
N LYS A 100 12.46 28.77 0.55
CA LYS A 100 13.05 27.72 -0.28
C LYS A 100 14.23 27.08 0.43
N ASP A 101 15.15 27.86 0.98
CA ASP A 101 16.33 27.35 1.70
C ASP A 101 15.93 26.45 2.87
N HIS A 102 15.01 26.91 3.73
CA HIS A 102 14.50 26.12 4.84
C HIS A 102 13.72 24.88 4.38
N ALA A 103 12.97 24.96 3.28
CA ALA A 103 12.26 23.80 2.75
C ALA A 103 13.22 22.73 2.21
N ILE A 104 14.31 23.14 1.55
CA ILE A 104 15.33 22.24 0.99
C ILE A 104 16.17 21.61 2.12
N ASN A 105 16.71 22.44 3.01
CA ASN A 105 17.67 22.03 4.02
C ASN A 105 17.02 21.48 5.30
N GLY A 106 15.72 21.74 5.50
CA GLY A 106 15.02 21.48 6.74
C GLY A 106 15.21 22.63 7.73
N PHE A 107 14.23 22.82 8.61
CA PHE A 107 14.26 23.90 9.60
C PHE A 107 13.40 23.55 10.82
N ASN A 108 13.98 23.67 12.02
CA ASN A 108 13.36 23.21 13.27
C ASN A 108 12.88 21.75 13.16
N ALA A 109 11.58 21.51 13.35
CA ALA A 109 10.96 20.19 13.23
C ALA A 109 10.64 19.77 11.79
N MET A 110 10.80 20.66 10.80
CA MET A 110 10.56 20.35 9.39
C MET A 110 11.78 19.61 8.80
N PRO A 111 11.64 18.36 8.32
CA PRO A 111 12.73 17.62 7.68
C PRO A 111 13.18 18.27 6.38
N ALA A 112 14.40 17.96 5.96
CA ALA A 112 14.91 18.35 4.64
C ALA A 112 13.96 17.91 3.52
N ARG A 113 13.77 18.79 2.53
CA ARG A 113 12.85 18.64 1.39
C ARG A 113 11.39 18.35 1.77
N GLY A 114 10.98 18.63 3.02
CA GLY A 114 9.62 18.34 3.49
C GLY A 114 9.22 16.87 3.32
N THR A 115 10.18 15.94 3.45
CA THR A 115 10.07 14.49 3.16
C THR A 115 9.97 14.09 1.68
N CYS A 116 9.93 15.06 0.75
CA CYS A 116 9.94 14.80 -0.68
C CYS A 116 11.37 14.70 -1.24
N MET A 117 12.04 13.57 -1.00
CA MET A 117 13.42 13.37 -1.46
C MET A 117 13.58 13.30 -2.99
N ASN A 118 12.49 13.00 -3.70
CA ASN A 118 12.47 12.96 -5.16
C ASN A 118 11.88 14.23 -5.80
N CYS A 119 11.51 15.24 -5.01
CA CYS A 119 11.08 16.51 -5.59
C CYS A 119 12.25 17.20 -6.27
N SER A 120 12.01 17.91 -7.37
CA SER A 120 12.91 18.97 -7.83
C SER A 120 12.76 20.21 -6.95
N ASP A 121 13.72 21.14 -7.02
CA ASP A 121 13.61 22.39 -6.26
C ASP A 121 12.45 23.27 -6.75
N ASP A 122 12.08 23.19 -8.04
CA ASP A 122 10.94 23.91 -8.60
C ASP A 122 9.60 23.34 -8.08
N GLU A 123 9.51 22.01 -7.92
CA GLU A 123 8.37 21.36 -7.28
C GLU A 123 8.21 21.78 -5.82
N LEU A 124 9.32 21.96 -5.10
CA LEU A 124 9.29 22.48 -3.72
C LEU A 124 8.85 23.95 -3.68
N VAL A 125 9.32 24.79 -4.59
CA VAL A 125 8.86 26.19 -4.71
C VAL A 125 7.36 26.24 -5.03
N ALA A 126 6.89 25.43 -5.98
CA ALA A 126 5.46 25.35 -6.29
C ALA A 126 4.63 24.90 -5.08
N ALA A 127 5.15 23.99 -4.25
CA ALA A 127 4.48 23.59 -3.01
C ALA A 127 4.45 24.73 -1.97
N ILE A 128 5.51 25.54 -1.86
CA ILE A 128 5.52 26.75 -1.02
C ILE A 128 4.46 27.73 -1.51
N ASP A 129 4.38 27.98 -2.83
CA ASP A 129 3.35 28.84 -3.42
C ASP A 129 1.93 28.34 -3.11
N HIS A 130 1.72 27.02 -3.15
CA HIS A 130 0.44 26.42 -2.76
C HIS A 130 0.12 26.67 -1.28
N LEU A 131 1.11 26.55 -0.39
CA LEU A 131 0.95 26.78 1.05
C LEU A 131 0.53 28.22 1.38
N ILE A 132 1.00 29.21 0.61
CA ILE A 132 0.71 30.63 0.83
C ILE A 132 -0.34 31.20 -0.13
N LYS A 133 -0.96 30.37 -0.95
CA LYS A 133 -1.87 30.81 -2.00
C LYS A 133 -3.01 31.66 -1.44
N GLY A 134 -3.14 32.90 -1.90
CA GLY A 134 -4.20 33.82 -1.48
C GLY A 134 -3.91 34.64 -0.22
N LEU A 135 -2.66 34.64 0.25
CA LEU A 135 -2.14 35.50 1.32
C LEU A 135 -1.39 36.73 0.80
#